data_AF-A0A3R9CK10-F1
#
_entry.id   AF-A0A3R9CK10-F1
#
_cell.length_a   1.000
_cell.length_b   1.000
_cell.length_c   1.000
_cell.angle_alpha   90.00
_cell.angle_beta   90.00
_cell.angle_gamma   90.00
#
_symmetry.space_group_name_H-M   'P 1'
#
loop_
_entity.id
_entity.type
_entity.pdbx_description
1 polymer ?
#
loop_
_entity_poly.entity_id
_entity_poly.type
_entity_poly.pdbx_seq_one_letter_code
_entity_poly.pdbx_strand_id
1 'polypeptide(L)'
;MQPDNPYSAPQVELLDSAGVHSLPGWSARQLQVLGWLALVSVVANALVVGLTFAGALLEADEAALLFTYTGWLSLALALLGCYLLLRFKAFAEARFFARNLSVPIWLLLAVTLLLEAVDMLFGDQLFAGLDWQTIGYVALLCLMGICTTWLGIRLLKLQSPYPALKVMAWLDIVGGLMLASVLLMLVALLPLLGAGVALMLVFFKGAAELQGVAQ
;
A
#
# COMPACT_ATOMS: atom_id res chain seq x y z
N MET A 1 25.05 -38.40 -37.70
CA MET A 1 24.64 -37.72 -36.45
C MET A 1 25.10 -38.62 -35.31
N GLN A 2 26.07 -38.17 -34.50
CA GLN A 2 26.67 -38.99 -33.44
C GLN A 2 25.77 -38.97 -32.20
N PRO A 3 25.26 -40.13 -31.73
CA PRO A 3 24.28 -40.18 -30.64
C PRO A 3 24.88 -40.12 -29.21
N ASP A 4 26.20 -39.99 -29.05
CA ASP A 4 26.88 -40.01 -27.74
C ASP A 4 27.66 -38.71 -27.46
N ASN A 5 26.95 -37.60 -27.20
CA ASN A 5 27.59 -36.39 -26.67
C ASN A 5 27.38 -36.30 -25.15
N PRO A 6 28.37 -36.64 -24.30
CA PRO A 6 28.25 -36.59 -22.84
C PRO A 6 28.13 -35.17 -22.25
N TYR A 7 28.28 -34.13 -23.08
CA TYR A 7 28.07 -32.73 -22.70
C TYR A 7 26.72 -32.16 -23.17
N SER A 8 25.83 -32.99 -23.73
CA SER A 8 24.47 -32.53 -24.03
C SER A 8 23.73 -32.26 -22.73
N ALA A 9 23.28 -31.01 -22.54
CA ALA A 9 22.43 -30.66 -21.42
C ALA A 9 21.23 -31.62 -21.39
N PRO A 10 20.97 -32.30 -20.26
CA PRO A 10 19.88 -33.24 -20.17
C PRO A 10 18.58 -32.48 -20.43
N GLN A 11 17.85 -32.86 -21.47
CA GLN A 11 16.51 -32.36 -21.75
C GLN A 11 15.52 -32.97 -20.76
N VAL A 12 15.73 -32.71 -19.48
CA VAL A 12 14.71 -32.95 -18.48
C VAL A 12 13.73 -31.81 -18.66
N GLU A 13 12.53 -32.15 -19.11
CA GLU A 13 11.35 -31.29 -18.98
C GLU A 13 11.37 -30.77 -17.54
N LEU A 14 11.56 -29.45 -17.36
CA LEU A 14 11.62 -28.82 -16.05
C LEU A 14 10.31 -29.13 -15.32
N LEU A 15 10.32 -30.23 -14.56
CA LEU A 15 9.30 -30.58 -13.60
C LEU A 15 9.18 -29.36 -12.69
N ASP A 16 7.94 -28.91 -12.56
CA ASP A 16 7.51 -27.69 -11.88
C ASP A 16 7.58 -26.40 -12.72
N SER A 17 6.84 -26.41 -13.84
CA SER A 17 5.80 -25.38 -13.96
C SER A 17 4.86 -25.55 -12.76
N ALA A 18 5.30 -25.08 -11.57
CA ALA A 18 4.60 -25.25 -10.31
C ALA A 18 3.14 -24.88 -10.55
N GLY A 19 2.28 -25.92 -10.57
CA GLY A 19 0.92 -25.84 -11.09
C GLY A 19 0.26 -24.59 -10.56
N VAL A 20 -0.19 -23.73 -11.48
CA VAL A 20 -0.78 -22.45 -11.12
C VAL A 20 -1.97 -22.77 -10.23
N HIS A 21 -1.79 -22.52 -8.93
CA HIS A 21 -2.81 -22.85 -7.95
C HIS A 21 -4.02 -21.98 -8.27
N SER A 22 -5.11 -22.62 -8.67
CA SER A 22 -6.42 -21.97 -8.73
C SER A 22 -6.65 -21.30 -7.38
N LEU A 23 -6.76 -19.97 -7.35
CA LEU A 23 -7.06 -19.23 -6.12
C LEU A 23 -8.58 -19.30 -5.89
N PRO A 24 -9.08 -20.17 -4.99
CA PRO A 24 -10.52 -20.32 -4.80
C PRO A 24 -11.12 -18.99 -4.32
N GLY A 25 -12.17 -18.53 -5.00
CA GLY A 25 -12.87 -17.29 -4.67
C GLY A 25 -12.28 -16.00 -5.28
N TRP A 26 -11.24 -16.09 -6.10
CA TRP A 26 -10.65 -14.94 -6.79
C TRP A 26 -10.85 -15.03 -8.31
N SER A 27 -11.25 -13.92 -8.93
CA SER A 27 -11.33 -13.80 -10.39
C SER A 27 -10.30 -12.79 -10.90
N ALA A 28 -9.79 -13.02 -12.11
CA ALA A 28 -8.85 -12.10 -12.74
C ALA A 28 -9.44 -10.68 -12.89
N ARG A 29 -10.73 -10.58 -13.24
CA ARG A 29 -11.43 -9.29 -13.39
C ARG A 29 -11.49 -8.52 -12.06
N GLN A 30 -11.72 -9.21 -10.94
CA GLN A 30 -11.72 -8.58 -9.63
C GLN A 30 -10.33 -8.02 -9.27
N LEU A 31 -9.27 -8.77 -9.53
CA LEU A 31 -7.89 -8.30 -9.30
C LEU A 31 -7.52 -7.12 -10.22
N GLN A 32 -7.98 -7.11 -11.48
CA GLN A 32 -7.81 -5.94 -12.34
C GLN A 32 -8.54 -4.71 -11.79
N VAL A 33 -9.77 -4.85 -11.31
CA VAL A 33 -10.50 -3.74 -10.70
C VAL A 33 -9.76 -3.22 -9.46
N LEU A 34 -9.23 -4.12 -8.62
CA LEU A 34 -8.44 -3.73 -7.45
C LEU A 34 -7.14 -3.02 -7.83
N GLY A 35 -6.46 -3.46 -8.89
CA GLY A 35 -5.26 -2.79 -9.40
C GLY A 35 -5.56 -1.38 -9.91
N TRP A 36 -6.64 -1.20 -10.69
CA TRP A 36 -7.08 0.13 -11.12
C TRP A 36 -7.51 1.01 -9.96
N LEU A 37 -8.19 0.45 -8.97
CA LEU A 37 -8.64 1.17 -7.79
C LEU A 37 -7.46 1.59 -6.91
N ALA A 38 -6.40 0.77 -6.83
CA ALA A 38 -5.13 1.16 -6.22
C ALA A 38 -4.44 2.30 -6.99
N LEU A 39 -4.43 2.26 -8.33
CA LEU A 39 -3.89 3.36 -9.14
C LEU A 39 -4.67 4.66 -8.90
N VAL A 40 -6.01 4.59 -8.94
CA VAL A 40 -6.88 5.75 -8.64
C VAL A 40 -6.60 6.27 -7.24
N SER A 41 -6.42 5.40 -6.24
CA SER A 41 -6.07 5.85 -4.89
C SER A 41 -4.73 6.59 -4.84
N VAL A 42 -3.71 6.14 -5.58
CA VAL A 42 -2.39 6.79 -5.62
C VAL A 42 -2.50 8.16 -6.29
N VAL A 43 -3.16 8.23 -7.45
CA VAL A 43 -3.35 9.49 -8.19
C VAL A 43 -4.15 10.49 -7.37
N ALA A 44 -5.22 10.02 -6.71
CA ALA A 44 -6.05 10.87 -5.87
C ALA A 44 -5.31 11.34 -4.59
N ASN A 45 -4.48 10.50 -3.96
CA ASN A 45 -3.63 10.94 -2.85
C ASN A 45 -2.59 11.98 -3.30
N ALA A 46 -1.96 11.78 -4.46
CA ALA A 46 -1.05 12.76 -5.03
C ALA A 46 -1.76 14.08 -5.36
N LEU A 47 -3.01 14.00 -5.84
CA LEU A 47 -3.86 15.16 -6.09
C LEU A 47 -4.19 15.89 -4.79
N VAL A 48 -4.60 15.18 -3.71
CA VAL A 48 -4.85 15.78 -2.39
C VAL A 48 -3.62 16.54 -1.92
N VAL A 49 -2.43 15.92 -1.95
CA VAL A 49 -1.19 16.58 -1.57
C VAL A 49 -0.97 17.85 -2.41
N GLY A 50 -1.13 17.77 -3.73
CA GLY A 50 -0.99 18.92 -4.62
C GLY A 50 -2.00 20.04 -4.34
N LEU A 51 -3.25 19.69 -4.05
CA LEU A 51 -4.31 20.63 -3.69
C LEU A 51 -4.06 21.28 -2.32
N THR A 52 -3.55 20.53 -1.34
CA THR A 52 -3.17 21.09 -0.03
C THR A 52 -2.05 22.12 -0.18
N PHE A 53 -1.04 21.83 -1.02
CA PHE A 53 0.02 22.79 -1.33
C PHE A 53 -0.49 24.02 -2.10
N ALA A 54 -1.37 23.82 -3.08
CA ALA A 54 -1.97 24.92 -3.84
C ALA A 54 -2.87 25.80 -2.95
N GLY A 55 -3.63 25.19 -2.05
CA GLY A 55 -4.47 25.87 -1.06
C GLY A 55 -3.69 26.82 -0.15
N ALA A 56 -2.45 26.44 0.20
CA ALA A 56 -1.57 27.31 0.99
C ALA A 56 -1.12 28.59 0.25
N LEU A 57 -1.31 28.68 -1.08
CA LEU A 57 -0.96 29.84 -1.91
C LEU A 57 -2.18 30.70 -2.28
N LEU A 58 -3.39 30.26 -1.96
CA LEU A 58 -4.65 30.92 -2.32
C LEU A 58 -5.12 31.89 -1.23
N GLU A 59 -6.07 32.76 -1.58
CA GLU A 59 -6.74 33.64 -0.63
C GLU A 59 -7.64 32.84 0.33
N ALA A 60 -7.86 33.38 1.54
CA ALA A 60 -8.46 32.64 2.66
C ALA A 60 -9.84 32.03 2.37
N ASP A 61 -10.68 32.69 1.56
CA ASP A 61 -12.05 32.25 1.28
C ASP A 61 -12.08 31.08 0.28
N GLU A 62 -11.25 31.12 -0.77
CA GLU A 62 -11.10 30.03 -1.74
C GLU A 62 -10.38 28.82 -1.11
N ALA A 63 -9.42 29.08 -0.24
CA ALA A 63 -8.70 28.05 0.50
C ALA A 63 -9.63 27.27 1.45
N ALA A 64 -10.57 27.93 2.14
CA ALA A 64 -11.50 27.29 3.06
C ALA A 64 -12.40 26.23 2.37
N LEU A 65 -12.94 26.57 1.20
CA LEU A 65 -13.74 25.63 0.40
C LEU A 65 -12.87 24.46 -0.09
N LEU A 66 -11.68 24.75 -0.61
CA LEU A 66 -10.73 23.71 -1.04
C LEU A 66 -10.38 22.75 0.10
N PHE A 67 -10.05 23.28 1.29
CA PHE A 67 -9.70 22.45 2.46
C PHE A 67 -10.85 21.55 2.90
N THR A 68 -12.09 22.06 2.84
CA THR A 68 -13.28 21.26 3.12
C THR A 68 -13.40 20.08 2.14
N TYR A 69 -13.28 20.33 0.84
CA TYR A 69 -13.34 19.26 -0.16
C TYR A 69 -12.18 18.26 -0.04
N THR A 70 -10.96 18.76 0.22
CA THR A 70 -9.80 17.88 0.42
C THR A 70 -9.97 17.02 1.67
N GLY A 71 -10.58 17.51 2.75
CA GLY A 71 -10.85 16.71 3.95
C GLY A 71 -11.78 15.53 3.68
N TRP A 72 -12.91 15.77 3.00
CA TRP A 72 -13.82 14.67 2.60
C TRP A 72 -13.16 13.69 1.63
N LEU A 73 -12.34 14.19 0.71
CA LEU A 73 -11.59 13.35 -0.22
C LEU A 73 -10.53 12.51 0.51
N SER A 74 -9.81 13.09 1.47
CA SER A 74 -8.85 12.38 2.34
C SER A 74 -9.53 11.24 3.09
N LEU A 75 -10.68 11.50 3.72
CA LEU A 75 -11.47 10.48 4.40
C LEU A 75 -11.86 9.34 3.46
N ALA A 76 -12.37 9.68 2.27
CA ALA A 76 -12.73 8.68 1.26
C ALA A 76 -11.52 7.85 0.82
N LEU A 77 -10.35 8.47 0.67
CA LEU A 77 -9.10 7.80 0.31
C LEU A 77 -8.55 6.95 1.44
N ALA A 78 -8.66 7.37 2.69
CA ALA A 78 -8.29 6.59 3.86
C ALA A 78 -9.13 5.31 3.91
N LEU A 79 -10.46 5.42 3.76
CA LEU A 79 -11.37 4.26 3.69
C LEU A 79 -11.05 3.36 2.49
N LEU A 80 -10.71 3.93 1.33
CA LEU A 80 -10.31 3.19 0.15
C LEU A 80 -9.00 2.42 0.38
N GLY A 81 -8.01 3.06 1.00
CA GLY A 81 -6.74 2.44 1.38
C GLY A 81 -6.93 1.29 2.38
N CYS A 82 -7.79 1.50 3.37
CA CYS A 82 -8.22 0.48 4.32
C CYS A 82 -8.83 -0.75 3.59
N TYR A 83 -9.74 -0.50 2.65
CA TYR A 83 -10.35 -1.56 1.83
C TYR A 83 -9.31 -2.31 0.98
N LEU A 84 -8.40 -1.58 0.32
CA LEU A 84 -7.32 -2.15 -0.49
C LEU A 84 -6.39 -3.03 0.35
N LEU A 85 -6.04 -2.60 1.56
CA LEU A 85 -5.22 -3.37 2.50
C LEU A 85 -5.91 -4.66 2.95
N LEU A 86 -7.21 -4.62 3.22
CA LEU A 86 -7.99 -5.81 3.56
C LEU A 86 -8.08 -6.79 2.38
N ARG A 87 -8.23 -6.28 1.15
CA ARG A 87 -8.22 -7.12 -0.06
C ARG A 87 -6.85 -7.71 -0.34
N PHE A 88 -5.80 -6.92 -0.15
CA PHE A 88 -4.42 -7.37 -0.25
C PHE A 88 -4.10 -8.47 0.77
N LYS A 89 -4.53 -8.29 2.04
CA LYS A 89 -4.43 -9.32 3.08
C LYS A 89 -5.05 -10.64 2.61
N ALA A 90 -6.30 -10.60 2.17
CA ALA A 90 -7.03 -11.79 1.75
C ALA A 90 -6.35 -12.48 0.55
N PHE A 91 -5.81 -11.69 -0.39
CA PHE A 91 -5.05 -12.21 -1.52
C PHE A 91 -3.73 -12.84 -1.08
N ALA A 92 -2.97 -12.17 -0.21
CA ALA A 92 -1.69 -12.67 0.29
C ALA A 92 -1.86 -13.93 1.14
N GLU A 93 -2.94 -14.03 1.92
CA GLU A 93 -3.28 -15.23 2.68
C GLU A 93 -3.64 -16.40 1.75
N ALA A 94 -4.42 -16.16 0.69
CA ALA A 94 -4.80 -17.20 -0.27
C ALA A 94 -3.62 -17.68 -1.13
N ARG A 95 -2.71 -16.79 -1.54
CA ARG A 95 -1.63 -17.10 -2.49
C ARG A 95 -0.30 -17.50 -1.82
N PHE A 96 0.00 -16.93 -0.65
CA PHE A 96 1.29 -17.09 0.03
C PHE A 96 1.17 -17.68 1.43
N PHE A 97 -0.03 -18.15 1.84
CA PHE A 97 -0.30 -18.68 3.19
C PHE A 97 0.13 -17.70 4.30
N ALA A 98 -0.01 -16.40 4.02
CA ALA A 98 0.55 -15.28 4.78
C ALA A 98 -0.21 -14.95 6.09
N ARG A 99 -0.54 -15.95 6.93
CA ARG A 99 -1.32 -15.75 8.18
C ARG A 99 -0.72 -14.73 9.15
N ASN A 100 0.61 -14.60 9.16
CA ASN A 100 1.32 -13.68 10.04
C ASN A 100 1.18 -12.19 9.65
N LEU A 101 0.53 -11.87 8.53
CA LEU A 101 0.25 -10.48 8.12
C LEU A 101 -1.06 -9.93 8.70
N SER A 102 -1.90 -10.77 9.31
CA SER A 102 -3.17 -10.31 9.89
C SER A 102 -2.99 -9.21 10.94
N VAL A 103 -2.10 -9.42 11.91
CA VAL A 103 -1.88 -8.48 13.03
C VAL A 103 -1.43 -7.09 12.56
N PRO A 104 -0.35 -6.94 11.76
CA PRO A 104 0.10 -5.60 11.34
C PRO A 104 -0.95 -4.87 10.49
N ILE A 105 -1.74 -5.58 9.69
CA ILE A 105 -2.78 -4.96 8.85
C ILE A 105 -3.93 -4.43 9.70
N TRP A 106 -4.39 -5.18 10.71
CA TRP A 106 -5.42 -4.70 11.64
C TRP A 106 -4.96 -3.50 12.47
N LEU A 107 -3.69 -3.52 12.90
CA LEU A 107 -3.12 -2.41 13.64
C LEU A 107 -3.03 -1.15 12.77
N LEU A 108 -2.54 -1.29 11.53
CA LEU A 108 -2.44 -0.18 10.59
C LEU A 108 -3.83 0.37 10.20
N LEU A 109 -4.82 -0.50 10.06
CA LEU A 109 -6.22 -0.11 9.85
C LEU A 109 -6.74 0.74 11.02
N ALA A 110 -6.56 0.26 12.25
CA ALA A 110 -7.01 0.97 13.45
C ALA A 110 -6.32 2.33 13.60
N VAL A 111 -5.00 2.39 13.37
CA VAL A 111 -4.22 3.64 13.45
C VAL A 111 -4.62 4.62 12.35
N THR A 112 -4.86 4.15 11.12
CA THR A 112 -5.32 4.99 10.00
C THR A 112 -6.67 5.63 10.32
N LEU A 113 -7.63 4.83 10.79
CA LEU A 113 -8.96 5.33 11.16
C LEU A 113 -8.90 6.30 12.35
N LEU A 114 -8.02 6.04 13.31
CA LEU A 114 -7.83 6.93 14.46
C LEU A 114 -7.18 8.26 14.06
N LEU A 115 -6.19 8.22 13.16
CA LEU A 115 -5.58 9.43 12.59
C LEU A 115 -6.62 10.28 11.87
N GLU A 116 -7.41 9.68 10.99
CA GLU A 116 -8.47 10.38 10.24
C GLU A 116 -9.54 10.96 11.17
N ALA A 117 -9.92 10.24 12.23
CA ALA A 117 -10.86 10.74 13.22
C ALA A 117 -10.30 11.94 14.00
N VAL A 118 -9.01 11.92 14.35
CA VAL A 118 -8.35 13.05 15.01
C VAL A 118 -8.24 14.24 14.07
N ASP A 119 -7.90 14.01 12.80
CA ASP A 119 -7.82 15.05 11.77
C ASP A 119 -9.17 15.73 11.55
N MET A 120 -10.27 14.98 11.46
CA MET A 120 -11.61 15.57 11.34
C MET A 120 -12.07 16.35 12.58
N LEU A 121 -11.66 15.93 13.78
CA LEU A 121 -12.10 16.55 15.04
C LEU A 121 -11.28 17.78 15.41
N PHE A 122 -9.98 17.79 15.09
CA PHE A 122 -9.03 18.77 15.59
C PHE A 122 -8.19 19.42 14.48
N GLY A 123 -8.42 19.11 13.20
CA GLY A 123 -7.58 19.52 12.06
C GLY A 123 -7.21 21.00 12.04
N ASP A 124 -8.17 21.90 12.29
CA ASP A 124 -7.95 23.35 12.31
C ASP A 124 -7.04 23.82 13.45
N GLN A 125 -6.91 23.02 14.51
CA GLN A 125 -6.09 23.31 15.71
C GLN A 125 -4.75 22.57 15.68
N LEU A 126 -4.63 21.52 14.85
CA LEU A 126 -3.38 20.76 14.72
C LEU A 126 -2.29 21.68 14.16
N PHE A 127 -1.12 21.65 14.79
CA PHE A 127 0.07 22.44 14.39
C PHE A 127 -0.07 23.97 14.52
N ALA A 128 -1.20 24.50 15.01
CA ALA A 128 -1.32 25.91 15.40
C ALA A 128 -0.48 26.24 16.66
N GLY A 129 -0.24 25.24 17.50
CA GLY A 129 0.57 25.31 18.72
C GLY A 129 1.15 23.96 19.13
N LEU A 130 2.08 23.99 20.09
CA LEU A 130 2.72 22.80 20.66
C LEU A 130 1.88 22.23 21.81
N ASP A 131 0.60 22.03 21.55
CA ASP A 131 -0.38 21.57 22.52
C ASP A 131 -0.40 20.04 22.63
N TRP A 132 -1.06 19.53 23.68
CA TRP A 132 -1.21 18.09 23.90
C TRP A 132 -1.86 17.36 22.72
N GLN A 133 -2.73 18.04 21.97
CA GLN A 133 -3.35 17.52 20.75
C GLN A 133 -2.31 17.28 19.64
N THR A 134 -1.45 18.26 19.37
CA THR A 134 -0.36 18.15 18.38
C THR A 134 0.62 17.05 18.79
N ILE A 135 0.97 16.94 20.07
CA ILE A 135 1.84 15.86 20.58
C ILE A 135 1.19 14.49 20.36
N GLY A 136 -0.10 14.36 20.68
CA GLY A 136 -0.87 13.14 20.46
C GLY A 136 -0.96 12.75 18.99
N TYR A 137 -1.19 13.73 18.10
CA TYR A 137 -1.24 13.51 16.66
C TYR A 137 0.12 13.07 16.10
N VAL A 138 1.21 13.73 16.50
CA VAL A 138 2.58 13.32 16.12
C VAL A 138 2.90 11.93 16.64
N ALA A 139 2.50 11.58 17.87
CA ALA A 139 2.67 10.22 18.39
C ALA A 139 1.90 9.18 17.57
N LEU A 140 0.68 9.50 17.10
CA LEU A 140 -0.09 8.66 16.19
C LEU A 140 0.58 8.51 14.81
N LEU A 141 1.15 9.59 14.26
CA LEU A 141 1.92 9.53 13.02
C LEU A 141 3.17 8.63 13.18
N CYS A 142 3.86 8.73 14.31
CA CYS A 142 4.98 7.84 14.63
C CYS A 142 4.52 6.39 14.74
N LEU A 143 3.39 6.13 15.41
CA LEU A 143 2.81 4.80 15.52
C LEU A 143 2.44 4.25 14.13
N MET A 144 1.86 5.07 13.26
CA MET A 144 1.58 4.72 11.87
C MET A 144 2.85 4.33 11.14
N GLY A 145 3.91 5.14 11.23
CA GLY A 145 5.21 4.84 10.61
C GLY A 145 5.82 3.53 11.10
N ILE A 146 5.74 3.25 12.40
CA ILE A 146 6.19 1.98 13.00
C ILE A 146 5.36 0.81 12.46
N CYS A 147 4.03 0.95 12.38
CA CYS A 147 3.14 -0.09 11.85
C CYS A 147 3.45 -0.38 10.37
N THR A 148 3.63 0.64 9.56
CA THR A 148 3.97 0.51 8.13
C THR A 148 5.33 -0.17 7.95
N THR A 149 6.33 0.23 8.74
CA THR A 149 7.65 -0.41 8.74
C THR A 149 7.56 -1.89 9.13
N TRP A 150 6.78 -2.19 10.16
CA TRP A 150 6.58 -3.56 10.63
C TRP A 150 5.90 -4.43 9.56
N LEU A 151 4.89 -3.89 8.87
CA LEU A 151 4.25 -4.53 7.73
C LEU A 151 5.27 -4.83 6.61
N GLY A 152 6.09 -3.85 6.24
CA GLY A 152 7.14 -4.03 5.22
C GLY A 152 8.16 -5.12 5.60
N ILE A 153 8.60 -5.17 6.86
CA ILE A 153 9.50 -6.24 7.35
C ILE A 153 8.81 -7.62 7.25
N ARG A 154 7.52 -7.71 7.58
CA ARG A 154 6.75 -8.96 7.45
C ARG A 154 6.56 -9.35 5.99
N LEU A 155 6.41 -8.39 5.09
CA LEU A 155 6.33 -8.61 3.65
C LEU A 155 7.63 -9.16 3.08
N LEU A 156 8.80 -8.66 3.50
CA LEU A 156 10.10 -9.20 3.07
C LEU A 156 10.33 -10.66 3.50
N LYS A 157 9.72 -11.09 4.60
CA LYS A 157 9.81 -12.47 5.09
C LYS A 157 8.93 -13.45 4.30
N LEU A 158 8.03 -12.97 3.45
CA LEU A 158 7.25 -13.83 2.58
C LEU A 158 8.11 -14.34 1.43
N GLN A 159 8.18 -15.66 1.27
CA GLN A 159 8.79 -16.30 0.10
C GLN A 159 7.85 -16.13 -1.10
N SER A 160 7.90 -14.96 -1.73
CA SER A 160 7.09 -14.66 -2.92
C SER A 160 7.97 -14.57 -4.18
N PRO A 161 7.46 -15.04 -5.34
CA PRO A 161 8.10 -14.85 -6.64
C PRO A 161 7.84 -13.44 -7.22
N TYR A 162 7.17 -12.54 -6.49
CA TYR A 162 6.76 -11.24 -7.01
C TYR A 162 7.81 -10.17 -6.68
N PRO A 163 8.58 -9.67 -7.67
CA PRO A 163 9.53 -8.58 -7.41
C PRO A 163 8.83 -7.32 -6.93
N ALA A 164 7.61 -7.04 -7.44
CA ALA A 164 6.78 -5.92 -6.99
C ALA A 164 6.46 -5.97 -5.49
N LEU A 165 6.27 -7.16 -4.90
CA LEU A 165 6.02 -7.30 -3.47
C LEU A 165 7.26 -6.92 -2.65
N LYS A 166 8.46 -7.25 -3.13
CA LYS A 166 9.72 -6.86 -2.48
C LYS A 166 9.95 -5.36 -2.56
N VAL A 167 9.63 -4.74 -3.71
CA VAL A 167 9.69 -3.29 -3.90
C VAL A 167 8.71 -2.60 -2.95
N MET A 168 7.45 -3.05 -2.91
CA MET A 168 6.45 -2.56 -1.96
C MET A 168 6.97 -2.62 -0.53
N ALA A 169 7.50 -3.77 -0.11
CA ALA A 169 8.00 -3.97 1.24
C ALA A 169 9.16 -3.02 1.61
N TRP A 170 10.10 -2.78 0.69
CA TRP A 170 11.17 -1.81 0.91
C TRP A 170 10.66 -0.37 0.97
N LEU A 171 9.72 -0.01 0.10
CA LEU A 171 9.10 1.30 0.09
C LEU A 171 8.29 1.54 1.37
N ASP A 172 7.58 0.54 1.88
CA ASP A 172 6.88 0.61 3.17
C ASP A 172 7.84 0.76 4.35
N ILE A 173 9.00 0.09 4.32
CA ILE A 173 10.04 0.23 5.36
C ILE A 173 10.62 1.65 5.35
N VAL A 174 11.04 2.12 4.18
CA VAL A 174 11.65 3.45 4.04
C VAL A 174 10.63 4.54 4.35
N GLY A 175 9.43 4.46 3.76
CA GLY A 175 8.34 5.40 4.00
C GLY A 175 7.87 5.38 5.46
N GLY A 176 7.72 4.21 6.07
CA GLY A 176 7.35 4.09 7.48
C GLY A 176 8.39 4.69 8.42
N LEU A 177 9.69 4.44 8.17
CA LEU A 177 10.77 5.01 8.98
C LEU A 177 10.88 6.53 8.82
N MET A 178 10.68 7.04 7.60
CA MET A 178 10.65 8.48 7.33
C MET A 178 9.44 9.15 7.98
N LEU A 179 8.28 8.49 7.98
CA LEU A 179 7.09 8.98 8.66
C LEU A 179 7.30 9.02 10.18
N ALA A 180 7.94 7.98 10.74
CA ALA A 180 8.25 7.91 12.17
C ALA A 180 9.32 8.93 12.62
N SER A 181 10.19 9.41 11.72
CA SER A 181 11.21 10.40 12.07
C SER A 181 10.66 11.83 12.22
N VAL A 182 9.37 12.06 11.89
CA VAL A 182 8.64 13.35 11.90
C VAL A 182 9.24 14.39 10.95
N LEU A 183 10.55 14.63 11.03
CA LEU A 183 11.32 15.51 10.16
C LEU A 183 11.22 15.14 8.67
N LEU A 184 11.11 13.84 8.36
CA LEU A 184 11.02 13.34 7.00
C LEU A 184 9.58 13.03 6.56
N MET A 185 8.55 13.40 7.35
CA MET A 185 7.17 13.01 7.08
C MET A 185 6.70 13.44 5.68
N LEU A 186 7.09 14.64 5.25
CA LEU A 186 6.69 15.19 3.96
C LEU A 186 7.33 14.43 2.80
N VAL A 187 8.58 14.00 3.00
CA VAL A 187 9.33 13.21 2.03
C VAL A 187 8.86 11.74 2.04
N ALA A 188 8.33 11.25 3.17
CA ALA A 188 7.77 9.90 3.31
C ALA A 188 6.59 9.63 2.36
N LEU A 189 5.90 10.68 1.90
CA LEU A 189 4.83 10.55 0.92
C LEU A 189 5.30 9.89 -0.38
N LEU A 190 6.52 10.16 -0.83
CA LEU A 190 7.08 9.61 -2.07
C LEU A 190 7.20 8.07 -2.03
N PRO A 191 7.88 7.46 -1.06
CA PRO A 191 7.94 6.00 -0.97
C PRO A 191 6.57 5.39 -0.69
N LEU A 192 5.69 6.03 0.10
CA LEU A 192 4.34 5.50 0.37
C LEU A 192 3.45 5.49 -0.88
N LEU A 193 3.50 6.53 -1.72
CA LEU A 193 2.84 6.54 -3.04
C LEU A 193 3.42 5.45 -3.94
N GLY A 194 4.74 5.28 -3.94
CA GLY A 194 5.41 4.20 -4.66
C GLY A 194 4.98 2.81 -4.20
N ALA A 195 4.75 2.62 -2.89
CA ALA A 195 4.22 1.37 -2.34
C ALA A 195 2.78 1.10 -2.85
N GLY A 196 1.96 2.14 -2.98
CA GLY A 196 0.65 2.06 -3.63
C GLY A 196 0.71 1.63 -5.10
N VAL A 197 1.70 2.13 -5.86
CA VAL A 197 1.95 1.66 -7.24
C VAL A 197 2.42 0.21 -7.26
N ALA A 198 3.30 -0.18 -6.33
CA ALA A 198 3.73 -1.56 -6.22
C ALA A 198 2.57 -2.51 -5.88
N LEU A 199 1.62 -2.05 -5.04
CA LEU A 199 0.39 -2.77 -4.73
C LEU A 199 -0.49 -2.99 -5.98
N MET A 200 -0.66 -1.96 -6.82
CA MET A 200 -1.32 -2.08 -8.13
C MET A 200 -0.65 -3.17 -8.99
N LEU A 201 0.68 -3.16 -9.09
CA LEU A 201 1.43 -4.15 -9.87
C LEU A 201 1.24 -5.57 -9.33
N VAL A 202 1.15 -5.74 -8.01
CA VAL A 202 0.86 -7.04 -7.38
C VAL A 202 -0.52 -7.55 -7.80
N PHE A 203 -1.55 -6.69 -7.79
CA PHE A 203 -2.89 -7.10 -8.22
C PHE A 203 -2.96 -7.43 -9.71
N PHE A 204 -2.32 -6.64 -10.58
CA PHE A 204 -2.26 -6.94 -12.01
C PHE A 204 -1.48 -8.22 -12.32
N LYS A 205 -0.38 -8.47 -11.60
CA LYS A 205 0.36 -9.72 -11.74
C LYS A 205 -0.47 -10.92 -11.29
N GLY A 206 -1.19 -10.80 -10.16
CA GLY A 206 -2.14 -11.81 -9.73
C GLY A 206 -3.28 -12.05 -10.74
N ALA A 207 -3.77 -11.00 -11.41
CA ALA A 207 -4.77 -11.13 -12.46
C ALA A 207 -4.25 -11.86 -13.70
N ALA A 208 -3.02 -11.54 -14.12
CA ALA A 208 -2.36 -12.18 -15.26
C ALA A 208 -2.10 -13.67 -14.99
N GLU A 209 -1.72 -14.03 -13.76
CA GLU A 209 -1.59 -15.44 -13.36
C GLU A 209 -2.92 -16.18 -13.51
N LEU A 210 -4.03 -15.63 -13.02
CA LEU A 210 -5.35 -16.24 -13.16
C LEU A 210 -5.86 -16.32 -14.61
N GLN A 211 -5.48 -15.37 -15.47
CA GLN A 211 -5.79 -15.43 -16.90
C GLN A 211 -4.98 -16.51 -17.63
N GLY A 212 -3.72 -16.68 -17.25
CA GLY A 212 -2.86 -17.74 -17.79
C GLY A 212 -3.27 -19.15 -17.38
N VAL A 213 -4.06 -19.32 -16.30
CA VAL A 213 -4.67 -20.62 -15.94
C VAL A 213 -5.93 -20.92 -16.74
N ALA A 214 -6.59 -19.89 -17.26
CA ALA A 214 -7.86 -20.02 -17.96
C ALA A 214 -7.70 -20.27 -19.47
N GLN A 215 -6.46 -20.36 -19.96
CA GLN A 215 -6.09 -20.74 -21.33
C GLN A 215 -5.44 -22.13 -21.33
#